data_AF-A0A317IM51-F1
#
_entry.id   AF-A0A317IM51-F1
#
_cell.length_a   1.000
_cell.length_b   1.000
_cell.length_c   1.000
_cell.angle_alpha   90.00
_cell.angle_beta   90.00
_cell.angle_gamma   90.00
#
_symmetry.space_group_name_H-M   'P 1'
#
loop_
_entity.id
_entity.type
_entity.pdbx_description
1 polymer ?
#
loop_
_entity_poly.entity_id
_entity_poly.type
_entity_poly.pdbx_seq_one_letter_code
_entity_poly.pdbx_strand_id
1 'polypeptide(L)'
;MNRICGAVCIYVIVGFCFAMVHMMVLLADPAAYKDNSVTSEPVMENTLSAEKRYPLFVYFSFCTLSTLGYGDMVPVSRLARSISWVEGLTGQLYLTILVARLVGLHIANAPPSRRLESLDPQSKRVDRELEHSRR
;
A
#
# COMPACT_ATOMS: atom_id res chain seq x y z
N MET A 1 0.05 19.11 2.45
CA MET A 1 -1.16 18.36 2.85
C MET A 1 -1.85 17.71 1.66
N ASN A 2 -2.34 18.47 0.67
CA ASN A 2 -3.20 17.98 -0.42
C ASN A 2 -2.61 16.81 -1.24
N ARG A 3 -1.29 16.78 -1.44
CA ARG A 3 -0.61 15.70 -2.18
C ARG A 3 -0.66 14.34 -1.47
N ILE A 4 -0.62 14.33 -0.14
CA ILE A 4 -0.68 13.09 0.65
C ILE A 4 -2.12 12.58 0.68
N CYS A 5 -3.10 13.46 0.92
CA CYS A 5 -4.51 13.09 0.85
C CYS A 5 -4.91 12.56 -0.53
N GLY A 6 -4.41 13.18 -1.61
CA GLY A 6 -4.61 12.69 -2.97
C GLY A 6 -4.00 11.31 -3.22
N ALA A 7 -2.80 11.04 -2.69
CA ALA A 7 -2.20 9.72 -2.76
C ALA A 7 -3.03 8.66 -2.02
N VAL A 8 -3.42 8.93 -0.78
CA VAL A 8 -4.28 8.02 0.00
C VAL A 8 -5.59 7.75 -0.73
N CYS A 9 -6.21 8.77 -1.33
CA CYS A 9 -7.42 8.61 -2.12
C CYS A 9 -7.22 7.67 -3.32
N ILE A 10 -6.12 7.82 -4.07
CA ILE A 10 -5.79 6.92 -5.19
C ILE A 10 -5.63 5.48 -4.71
N TYR A 11 -4.95 5.24 -3.59
CA TYR A 11 -4.80 3.91 -3.02
C TYR A 11 -6.15 3.25 -2.70
N VAL A 12 -7.07 4.03 -2.10
CA VAL A 12 -8.43 3.58 -1.80
C VAL A 12 -9.22 3.29 -3.07
N ILE A 13 -9.14 4.16 -4.08
CA ILE A 13 -9.80 3.95 -5.39
C ILE A 13 -9.30 2.68 -6.06
N VAL A 14 -8.00 2.40 -6.01
CA VAL A 14 -7.42 1.16 -6.55
C VAL A 14 -8.04 -0.07 -5.88
N GLY A 15 -8.20 -0.07 -4.55
CA GLY A 15 -8.90 -1.14 -3.84
C GLY A 15 -10.35 -1.31 -4.31
N PHE A 16 -11.12 -0.22 -4.45
CA PHE A 16 -12.47 -0.30 -5.00
C PHE A 16 -12.51 -0.82 -6.45
N CYS A 17 -11.55 -0.42 -7.29
CA CYS A 17 -11.42 -0.92 -8.66
C CYS A 17 -11.18 -2.44 -8.69
N PHE A 18 -10.27 -2.97 -7.86
CA PHE A 18 -10.03 -4.41 -7.80
C PHE A 18 -11.24 -5.16 -7.22
N ALA A 19 -11.92 -4.63 -6.21
CA ALA A 19 -13.16 -5.21 -5.69
C ALA A 19 -14.22 -5.39 -6.80
N MET A 20 -14.38 -4.39 -7.67
CA MET A 20 -15.25 -4.47 -8.86
C MET A 20 -14.79 -5.56 -9.84
N VAL A 21 -13.48 -5.68 -10.07
CA VAL A 21 -12.91 -6.75 -10.93
C VAL A 21 -13.17 -8.13 -10.34
N HIS A 22 -12.98 -8.32 -9.03
CA HIS A 22 -13.26 -9.58 -8.36
C HIS A 22 -14.74 -9.97 -8.43
N MET A 23 -15.64 -8.98 -8.35
CA MET A 23 -17.07 -9.17 -8.58
C MET A 23 -17.38 -9.63 -10.01
N MET A 24 -16.73 -9.03 -11.02
CA MET A 24 -16.85 -9.46 -12.42
C MET A 24 -16.36 -10.89 -12.62
N VAL A 25 -15.27 -11.28 -11.95
CA VAL A 25 -14.74 -12.66 -12.00
C VAL A 25 -15.72 -13.65 -11.39
N LEU A 26 -16.37 -13.30 -10.27
CA LEU A 26 -17.40 -14.15 -9.67
C LEU A 26 -18.61 -14.34 -10.60
N LEU A 27 -19.00 -13.28 -11.32
CA LEU A 27 -20.10 -13.36 -12.29
C LEU A 27 -19.74 -14.27 -13.48
N ALA A 28 -18.48 -14.28 -13.90
CA ALA A 28 -17.99 -15.14 -14.97
C ALA A 28 -17.82 -16.61 -14.52
N ASP A 29 -17.37 -16.82 -13.29
CA ASP A 29 -17.14 -18.14 -12.69
C ASP A 29 -17.68 -18.13 -11.24
N PRO A 30 -18.89 -18.68 -11.00
CA PRO A 30 -19.49 -18.74 -9.67
C PRO A 30 -18.66 -19.55 -8.66
N ALA A 31 -17.79 -20.44 -9.14
CA ALA A 31 -16.88 -21.25 -8.31
C ALA A 31 -15.49 -20.60 -8.15
N ALA A 32 -15.32 -19.34 -8.56
CA ALA A 32 -14.02 -18.67 -8.54
C ALA A 32 -13.44 -18.45 -7.14
N TYR A 33 -14.30 -18.32 -6.12
CA TYR A 33 -13.89 -18.03 -4.73
C TYR A 33 -14.50 -19.05 -3.78
N LYS A 34 -13.73 -19.39 -2.74
CA LYS A 34 -14.17 -20.20 -1.62
C LYS A 34 -14.11 -19.37 -0.35
N ASP A 35 -15.21 -19.38 0.40
CA ASP A 35 -15.29 -18.84 1.75
C ASP A 35 -15.08 -19.98 2.75
N ASN A 36 -14.04 -19.84 3.58
CA ASN A 36 -13.64 -20.78 4.62
C ASN A 36 -14.14 -20.35 6.01
N SER A 37 -14.73 -19.16 6.15
CA SER A 37 -15.22 -18.62 7.43
C SER A 37 -16.60 -19.15 7.82
N VAL A 38 -17.35 -19.68 6.86
CA VAL A 38 -18.70 -20.23 7.07
C VAL A 38 -18.61 -21.76 7.17
N THR A 39 -18.68 -22.28 8.39
CA THR A 39 -18.67 -23.73 8.69
C THR A 39 -20.03 -24.41 8.51
N SER A 40 -21.02 -23.75 7.91
CA SER A 40 -22.37 -24.29 7.72
C SER A 40 -22.86 -24.02 6.30
N GLU A 41 -22.93 -25.12 5.54
CA GLU A 41 -23.53 -25.27 4.21
C GLU A 41 -22.83 -24.52 3.05
N PRO A 42 -22.82 -25.10 1.83
CA PRO A 42 -22.26 -24.44 0.68
C PRO A 42 -23.03 -23.14 0.43
N VAL A 43 -22.32 -22.01 0.54
CA VAL A 43 -22.72 -20.66 0.08
C VAL A 43 -23.31 -20.65 -1.36
N MET A 44 -23.16 -21.76 -2.10
CA MET A 44 -23.66 -21.99 -3.45
C MET A 44 -25.14 -22.38 -3.53
N GLU A 45 -25.95 -22.20 -2.49
CA GLU A 45 -27.41 -22.28 -2.62
C GLU A 45 -28.03 -20.88 -2.62
N ASN A 46 -27.90 -20.14 -3.74
CA ASN A 46 -28.77 -19.07 -4.27
C ASN A 46 -29.43 -18.03 -3.32
N THR A 47 -29.05 -17.91 -2.04
CA THR A 47 -29.78 -17.12 -1.02
C THR A 47 -28.92 -16.09 -0.30
N LEU A 48 -27.61 -16.02 -0.57
CA LEU A 48 -26.82 -14.84 -0.23
C LEU A 48 -27.13 -13.73 -1.24
N SER A 49 -28.17 -12.95 -0.92
CA SER A 49 -28.57 -11.74 -1.64
C SER A 49 -27.36 -10.95 -2.12
N ALA A 50 -27.40 -10.43 -3.35
CA ALA A 50 -26.32 -9.67 -3.97
C ALA A 50 -25.74 -8.57 -3.06
N GLU A 51 -26.55 -8.05 -2.13
CA GLU A 51 -26.16 -7.08 -1.11
C GLU A 51 -25.00 -7.52 -0.20
N LYS A 52 -24.89 -8.82 0.12
CA LYS A 52 -23.82 -9.33 1.00
C LYS A 52 -22.52 -9.66 0.26
N ARG A 53 -22.56 -9.78 -1.08
CA ARG A 53 -21.38 -10.13 -1.88
C ARG A 53 -20.42 -8.95 -2.04
N TYR A 54 -20.96 -7.77 -2.35
CA TYR A 54 -20.15 -6.57 -2.55
C TYR A 54 -19.21 -6.23 -1.38
N PRO A 55 -19.68 -6.12 -0.11
CA PRO A 55 -18.80 -5.80 1.01
C PRO A 55 -17.73 -6.86 1.26
N LEU A 56 -18.01 -8.13 0.96
CA LEU A 56 -17.04 -9.22 1.09
C LEU A 56 -15.88 -9.08 0.09
N PHE A 57 -16.15 -8.73 -1.17
CA PHE A 57 -15.09 -8.50 -2.16
C PHE A 57 -14.30 -7.22 -1.91
N VAL A 58 -14.95 -6.19 -1.37
CA VAL A 58 -14.23 -4.99 -0.90
C VAL A 58 -13.26 -5.39 0.22
N TYR A 59 -13.72 -6.13 1.22
CA TYR A 59 -12.87 -6.65 2.28
C TYR A 59 -11.70 -7.49 1.74
N PHE A 60 -11.98 -8.46 0.86
CA PHE A 60 -10.96 -9.32 0.24
C PHE A 60 -9.92 -8.51 -0.54
N SER A 61 -10.37 -7.52 -1.32
CA SER A 61 -9.50 -6.64 -2.10
C SER A 61 -8.56 -5.84 -1.19
N PHE A 62 -9.09 -5.17 -0.16
CA PHE A 62 -8.25 -4.44 0.79
C PHE A 62 -7.28 -5.36 1.54
N CYS A 63 -7.69 -6.58 1.91
CA CYS A 63 -6.81 -7.56 2.55
C CYS A 63 -5.69 -8.03 1.62
N THR A 64 -5.98 -8.21 0.32
CA THR A 64 -5.00 -8.62 -0.68
C THR A 64 -4.04 -7.47 -1.01
N LEU A 65 -4.59 -6.27 -1.23
CA LEU A 65 -3.83 -5.05 -1.51
C LEU A 65 -2.88 -4.66 -0.37
N SER A 66 -3.30 -4.86 0.88
CA SER A 66 -2.48 -4.63 2.08
C SER A 66 -1.63 -5.82 2.49
N THR A 67 -1.70 -6.94 1.77
CA THR A 67 -0.98 -8.20 2.06
C THR A 67 -1.34 -8.85 3.42
N LEU A 68 -2.50 -8.51 3.99
CA LEU A 68 -3.01 -9.15 5.22
C LEU A 68 -3.38 -10.61 5.00
N GLY A 69 -4.14 -10.88 3.93
CA GLY A 69 -4.47 -12.24 3.49
C GLY A 69 -4.97 -13.18 4.59
N TYR A 70 -6.01 -12.78 5.34
CA TYR A 70 -6.55 -13.57 6.48
C TYR A 70 -6.92 -15.02 6.15
N GLY A 71 -7.18 -15.34 4.88
CA GLY A 71 -7.40 -16.70 4.38
C GLY A 71 -8.83 -17.23 4.62
N ASP A 72 -9.69 -16.37 5.14
CA ASP A 72 -11.13 -16.56 5.24
C ASP A 72 -11.78 -16.64 3.85
N MET A 73 -11.31 -15.86 2.89
CA MET A 73 -11.72 -15.94 1.49
C MET A 73 -10.52 -16.20 0.59
N VAL A 74 -10.62 -17.21 -0.29
CA VAL A 74 -9.50 -17.61 -1.16
C VAL A 74 -9.92 -17.75 -2.63
N PRO A 75 -9.09 -17.24 -3.57
CA PRO A 75 -9.32 -17.44 -5.00
C PRO A 75 -8.94 -18.87 -5.41
N VAL A 76 -9.89 -19.60 -5.96
CA VAL A 76 -9.72 -20.99 -6.41
C VAL A 76 -9.45 -21.06 -7.91
N SER A 77 -10.14 -20.22 -8.70
CA SER A 77 -9.99 -20.19 -10.15
C SER A 77 -8.66 -19.57 -10.58
N ARG A 78 -8.15 -20.01 -11.74
CA ARG A 78 -6.86 -19.54 -12.29
C ARG A 78 -6.86 -18.03 -12.52
N LEU A 79 -7.96 -17.51 -13.06
CA LEU A 79 -8.11 -16.08 -13.32
C LEU A 79 -8.16 -15.26 -12.02
N ALA A 80 -8.94 -15.72 -11.03
CA ALA A 80 -9.02 -15.07 -9.72
C ALA A 80 -7.65 -14.99 -9.04
N ARG A 81 -6.86 -16.07 -9.10
CA ARG A 81 -5.49 -16.11 -8.56
C ARG A 81 -4.56 -15.13 -9.26
N SER A 82 -4.56 -15.10 -10.59
CA SER A 82 -3.73 -14.17 -11.35
C SER A 82 -4.06 -12.70 -11.03
N ILE A 83 -5.34 -12.38 -10.86
CA ILE A 83 -5.78 -11.02 -10.50
C ILE A 83 -5.33 -10.66 -9.08
N SER A 84 -5.52 -11.55 -8.10
CA SER A 84 -5.06 -11.33 -6.73
C SER A 84 -3.54 -11.14 -6.63
N TRP A 85 -2.77 -11.82 -7.48
CA TRP A 85 -1.32 -11.61 -7.58
C TRP A 85 -0.98 -10.19 -8.05
N VAL A 86 -1.64 -9.72 -9.10
CA VAL A 86 -1.43 -8.36 -9.64
C VAL A 86 -1.88 -7.31 -8.62
N GLU A 87 -3.00 -7.56 -7.93
CA GLU A 87 -3.50 -6.70 -6.87
C GLU A 87 -2.49 -6.54 -5.73
N GLY A 88 -2.00 -7.65 -5.16
CA GLY A 88 -1.00 -7.61 -4.09
C GLY A 88 0.29 -6.90 -4.52
N LEU A 89 0.75 -7.15 -5.74
CA LEU A 89 1.92 -6.46 -6.29
C LEU A 89 1.68 -4.95 -6.44
N THR A 90 0.48 -4.57 -6.89
CA THR A 90 0.09 -3.15 -7.05
C THR A 90 0.10 -2.43 -5.70
N GLY A 91 -0.46 -3.05 -4.66
CA GLY A 91 -0.47 -2.49 -3.31
C GLY A 91 0.94 -2.22 -2.78
N GLN A 92 1.83 -3.21 -2.90
CA GLN A 92 3.20 -3.10 -2.41
C GLN A 92 4.03 -2.06 -3.20
N LEU A 93 3.91 -2.05 -4.54
CA LEU A 93 4.60 -1.08 -5.39
C LEU A 93 4.13 0.35 -5.10
N TYR A 94 2.83 0.54 -4.90
CA TYR A 94 2.26 1.84 -4.57
C TYR A 94 2.83 2.38 -3.26
N LEU A 95 2.77 1.59 -2.19
CA LEU A 95 3.27 1.99 -0.87
C LEU A 95 4.78 2.28 -0.92
N THR A 96 5.55 1.44 -1.61
CA THR A 96 7.01 1.60 -1.73
C THR A 96 7.39 2.89 -2.45
N ILE A 97 6.76 3.17 -3.60
CA ILE A 97 7.03 4.38 -4.39
C ILE A 97 6.60 5.64 -3.63
N LEU A 98 5.46 5.60 -2.94
CA LEU A 98 4.95 6.73 -2.16
C LEU A 98 5.93 7.11 -1.04
N VAL A 99 6.41 6.12 -0.28
CA VAL A 99 7.39 6.34 0.80
C VAL A 99 8.72 6.84 0.24
N ALA A 100 9.23 6.22 -0.83
CA ALA A 100 10.48 6.65 -1.47
C ALA A 100 10.41 8.12 -1.93
N ARG A 101 9.28 8.55 -2.49
CA ARG A 101 9.07 9.95 -2.89
C ARG A 101 9.02 10.89 -1.69
N LEU A 102 8.34 10.51 -0.61
CA LEU A 102 8.27 11.33 0.59
C LEU A 102 9.66 11.54 1.20
N VAL A 103 10.44 10.47 1.33
CA VAL A 103 11.81 10.51 1.85
C VAL A 103 12.73 11.31 0.93
N GLY A 104 12.65 11.10 -0.40
CA GLY A 104 13.43 11.86 -1.37
C GLY A 104 13.17 13.37 -1.30
N LEU A 105 11.91 13.78 -1.15
CA LEU A 105 11.55 15.19 -0.98
C LEU A 105 12.04 15.75 0.36
N HIS A 106 12.01 14.96 1.43
CA HIS A 106 12.51 15.38 2.73
C HIS A 106 14.03 15.62 2.71
N ILE A 107 14.79 14.72 2.07
CA ILE A 107 16.24 14.87 1.91
C ILE A 107 16.59 16.06 1.00
N ALA A 108 15.83 16.28 -0.08
CA ALA A 108 16.07 17.41 -0.98
C ALA A 108 15.83 18.77 -0.31
N ASN A 109 14.95 18.84 0.70
CA ASN A 109 14.69 20.05 1.47
C ASN A 109 15.61 20.21 2.68
N ALA A 110 16.55 19.29 2.94
CA ALA A 110 17.51 19.43 4.03
C ALA A 110 18.52 20.55 3.69
N PRO A 111 18.69 21.58 4.55
CA PRO A 111 19.50 22.74 4.23
C PRO A 111 20.98 22.36 3.96
N PRO A 112 21.62 22.91 2.90
CA PRO A 112 23.01 22.61 2.55
C PRO A 112 24.05 23.01 3.60
N SER A 113 23.68 23.87 4.55
CA SER A 113 24.59 24.57 5.46
C SER A 113 25.44 23.63 6.31
N ARG A 114 24.88 22.53 6.82
CA ARG A 114 25.61 21.62 7.73
C ARG A 114 26.73 20.84 7.03
N ARG A 115 26.67 20.65 5.69
CA ARG A 115 27.71 19.95 4.92
C ARG A 115 28.87 20.87 4.55
N LEU A 116 28.57 22.11 4.16
CA LEU A 116 29.57 23.09 3.78
C LEU A 116 30.37 23.60 4.99
N GLU A 117 29.74 23.76 6.15
CA GLU A 117 30.41 24.23 7.38
C GLU A 117 31.44 23.22 7.92
N SER A 118 31.17 21.91 7.77
CA SER A 118 32.12 20.86 8.19
C SER A 118 33.35 20.71 7.26
N LEU A 119 33.21 21.17 6.01
CA LEU A 119 34.24 21.11 4.98
C LEU A 119 35.04 22.42 4.88
N ASP A 120 34.60 23.50 5.53
CA ASP A 120 35.30 24.76 5.54
C ASP A 120 36.57 24.69 6.44
N PRO A 121 37.79 24.77 5.87
CA PRO A 121 39.02 24.75 6.64
C PRO A 121 39.23 26.02 7.48
N GLN A 122 38.53 27.12 7.15
CA GLN A 122 38.63 28.39 7.88
C GLN A 122 37.90 28.34 9.22
N SER A 123 36.70 27.75 9.30
CA SER A 123 36.01 27.51 10.58
C SER A 123 36.90 26.78 11.60
N LYS A 124 37.56 25.68 11.21
CA LYS A 124 38.50 24.95 12.08
C LYS A 124 39.79 25.71 12.41
N ARG A 125 40.14 26.77 11.69
CA ARG A 125 41.27 27.66 12.04
C ARG A 125 40.83 28.70 13.05
N VAL A 126 39.67 29.31 12.84
CA VAL A 126 39.09 30.30 13.76
C VAL A 126 38.85 29.67 15.14
N ASP A 127 38.30 28.46 15.20
CA ASP A 127 38.10 27.75 16.48
C ASP A 127 39.43 27.50 17.20
N ARG A 128 40.48 27.13 16.46
CA ARG A 128 41.83 26.90 17.03
C ARG A 128 42.51 28.20 17.49
N GLU A 129 42.32 29.30 16.77
CA GLU A 129 42.86 30.61 17.17
C GLU A 129 42.15 31.17 18.39
N LEU A 130 40.84 30.96 18.51
CA LEU A 130 40.05 31.33 19.68
C LEU A 130 40.41 30.50 20.92
N GLU A 131 40.73 29.21 20.75
CA GLU A 131 41.29 28.39 21.84
C GLU A 131 42.68 28.87 22.28
N HIS A 132 43.50 29.34 21.33
CA HIS A 132 44.86 29.81 21.63
C HIS A 132 44.89 31.22 22.28
N SER A 133 43.91 32.08 21.97
CA SER A 133 43.78 33.42 22.56
C SER A 133 43.10 33.41 23.94
N ARG A 134 42.50 32.29 24.36
CA ARG A 134 41.91 32.10 25.69
C ARG A 134 42.87 31.45 26.71
N ARG A 135 44.08 31.10 26.30
CA ARG A 135 45.17 30.62 27.17
C ARG A 135 46.21 31.70 27.35
#